data_AF-A0A7X8XDK8-F1
#
_entry.id   AF-A0A7X8XDK8-F1
#
_cell.length_a   1.000
_cell.length_b   1.000
_cell.length_c   1.000
_cell.angle_alpha   90.00
_cell.angle_beta   90.00
_cell.angle_gamma   90.00
#
_symmetry.space_group_name_H-M   'P 1'
#
loop_
_entity.id
_entity.type
_entity.pdbx_description
1 polymer ?
#
loop_
_entity_poly.entity_id
_entity_poly.type
_entity_poly.pdbx_seq_one_letter_code
_entity_poly.pdbx_strand_id
1 'polypeptide(L)'
;MFGGRLMRAQATLDEALNVPGGMLEFTSYSTQAPPLPWSVVTGPGTTHDGASAARSGAIGYSDSSDNPVLRSILSTTLTGSGLLTFWAKGAGNCELSFYINDVRSQLIGASMGQVGEWAFYQLKLPLVNQNTVKWCFENLKFPSQPGQTEHYFLLDEVCWHPADEHGCVYQLDEGGESYAVWAYCGQAAEVNVPATFAGKPVTSIGEGAFADDKKHLSVVLHEGLQRIEADAFSFSGLSSVTLPSTLQYIGARAFTYCQNLKQVTLPAGLTELGESAFHGSGLVQIAFPGALAIIPKSA
;
A
#
# COMPACT_ATOMS: atom_id res chain seq x y z
N MET A 1 -8.85 14.12 1.40
CA MET A 1 -7.99 15.25 1.85
C MET A 1 -7.28 14.85 3.15
N PHE A 2 -5.98 14.57 3.14
CA PHE A 2 -5.24 14.30 4.39
C PHE A 2 -4.85 15.61 5.07
N GLY A 3 -5.26 15.76 6.33
CA GLY A 3 -5.05 16.96 7.14
C GLY A 3 -3.57 17.28 7.30
N GLY A 4 -3.12 18.35 6.66
CA GLY A 4 -1.77 18.88 6.76
C GLY A 4 -1.43 19.23 8.21
N ARG A 5 -0.47 18.49 8.78
CA ARG A 5 0.10 18.79 10.09
C ARG A 5 1.11 19.93 9.91
N LEU A 6 0.80 21.11 10.44
CA LEU A 6 1.78 22.19 10.63
C LEU A 6 2.84 21.71 11.65
N MET A 7 3.99 21.23 11.17
CA MET A 7 5.11 20.77 12.01
C MET A 7 6.19 21.85 12.13
N ARG A 8 6.75 21.97 13.35
CA ARG A 8 7.77 22.95 13.76
C ARG A 8 9.12 22.68 13.08
N ALA A 9 9.97 23.70 13.03
CA ALA A 9 11.25 23.78 12.29
C ALA A 9 12.39 22.82 12.69
N GLN A 10 12.12 21.74 13.44
CA GLN A 10 13.09 20.66 13.73
C GLN A 10 12.34 19.34 13.72
N ALA A 11 12.30 18.67 12.57
CA ALA A 11 11.73 17.34 12.42
C ALA A 11 12.80 16.26 12.70
N THR A 12 12.50 15.28 13.54
CA THR A 12 13.32 14.07 13.68
C THR A 12 13.06 13.08 12.54
N LEU A 13 13.92 12.08 12.35
CA LEU A 13 13.70 11.02 11.35
C LEU A 13 12.43 10.21 11.64
N ASP A 14 12.12 10.00 12.92
CA ASP A 14 10.88 9.35 13.37
C ASP A 14 9.65 10.21 13.04
N GLU A 15 9.76 11.54 13.17
CA GLU A 15 8.68 12.47 12.83
C GLU A 15 8.46 12.57 11.32
N ALA A 16 9.54 12.55 10.53
CA ALA A 16 9.53 12.51 9.07
C ALA A 16 8.85 11.25 8.52
N LEU A 17 9.13 10.11 9.15
CA LEU A 17 8.63 8.81 8.74
C LEU A 17 7.36 8.38 9.48
N ASN A 18 6.87 9.16 10.45
CA ASN A 18 5.61 8.92 11.16
C ASN A 18 5.32 7.43 11.51
N VAL A 19 6.34 6.66 11.89
CA VAL A 19 6.22 5.22 12.19
C VAL A 19 5.94 5.06 13.70
N PRO A 20 4.73 4.63 14.13
CA PRO A 20 4.43 4.47 15.55
C PRO A 20 5.19 3.27 16.14
N GLY A 21 5.96 3.50 17.21
CA GLY A 21 6.43 2.46 18.12
C GLY A 21 7.62 1.59 17.66
N GLY A 22 8.26 1.93 16.54
CA GLY A 22 9.49 1.28 16.09
C GLY A 22 10.73 2.09 16.43
N MET A 23 11.82 1.43 16.80
CA MET A 23 13.15 2.05 16.81
C MET A 23 13.67 2.04 15.37
N LEU A 24 13.91 3.22 14.79
CA LEU A 24 14.57 3.30 13.49
C LEU A 24 16.05 2.93 13.64
N GLU A 25 16.45 1.88 12.94
CA GLU A 25 17.84 1.47 12.86
C GLU A 25 18.41 1.92 11.52
N PHE A 26 19.59 2.54 11.58
CA PHE A 26 20.32 2.95 10.41
C PHE A 26 21.62 2.17 10.31
N THR A 27 21.82 1.51 9.17
CA THR A 27 23.10 0.90 8.82
C THR A 27 23.49 1.33 7.42
N SER A 28 24.79 1.50 7.21
CA SER A 28 25.30 1.79 5.89
C SER A 28 26.63 1.14 5.65
N TYR A 29 26.83 0.77 4.39
CA TYR A 29 27.96 -0.01 3.95
C TYR A 29 28.63 0.76 2.82
N SER A 30 29.84 1.24 3.09
CA SER A 30 30.74 1.77 2.07
C SER A 30 32.17 1.33 2.36
N THR A 31 32.90 0.96 1.32
CA THR A 31 34.34 0.70 1.39
C THR A 31 35.17 1.94 1.08
N GLN A 32 34.53 3.07 0.71
CA GLN A 32 35.18 4.34 0.43
C GLN A 32 34.37 5.50 1.05
N ALA A 33 35.00 6.23 1.98
CA ALA A 33 34.40 7.27 2.83
C ALA A 33 33.32 6.76 3.82
N PRO A 34 33.15 7.42 4.99
CA PRO A 34 32.09 7.02 5.91
C PRO A 34 30.75 7.23 5.21
N PRO A 35 29.90 6.20 5.13
CA PRO A 35 28.57 6.39 4.58
C PRO A 35 27.79 7.39 5.45
N LEU A 36 27.01 8.27 4.82
CA LEU A 36 26.18 9.22 5.57
C LEU A 36 24.91 8.53 6.07
N PRO A 37 24.40 8.93 7.25
CA PRO A 37 23.08 8.54 7.71
C PRO A 37 21.96 9.04 6.80
N TRP A 38 20.82 8.33 6.83
CA TRP A 38 19.59 8.94 6.35
C TRP A 38 19.38 10.27 7.09
N SER A 39 19.03 11.30 6.35
CA SER A 39 18.88 12.66 6.87
C SER A 39 17.48 13.18 6.59
N VAL A 40 16.95 13.99 7.49
CA VAL A 40 15.70 14.72 7.24
C VAL A 40 15.98 15.89 6.31
N VAL A 41 15.19 16.00 5.25
CA VAL A 41 15.16 17.18 4.38
C VAL A 41 14.29 18.24 5.07
N THR A 42 14.78 19.47 5.21
CA THR A 42 14.03 20.57 5.84
C THR A 42 13.75 21.68 4.83
N GLY A 43 12.48 22.09 4.73
CA GLY A 43 12.03 23.19 3.86
C GLY A 43 10.75 23.86 4.37
N PRO A 44 10.39 25.06 3.90
CA PRO A 44 9.07 25.64 4.15
C PRO A 44 7.99 24.84 3.39
N GLY A 45 6.92 24.41 4.07
CA GLY A 45 5.90 23.41 3.61
C GLY A 45 5.16 23.74 2.29
N THR A 46 4.27 22.92 1.72
CA THR A 46 3.38 21.84 2.21
C THR A 46 3.32 20.61 1.26
N THR A 47 3.00 19.43 1.81
CA THR A 47 2.56 18.14 1.20
C THR A 47 3.22 17.72 -0.11
N HIS A 48 4.00 16.63 -0.05
CA HIS A 48 4.68 16.00 -1.18
C HIS A 48 5.67 16.93 -1.88
N ASP A 49 6.23 17.89 -1.14
CA ASP A 49 7.30 18.79 -1.57
C ASP A 49 8.68 18.31 -1.10
N GLY A 50 8.71 17.29 -0.22
CA GLY A 50 9.93 16.75 0.39
C GLY A 50 10.43 17.53 1.61
N ALA A 51 9.67 18.50 2.13
CA ALA A 51 10.09 19.37 3.24
C ALA A 51 10.21 18.67 4.59
N SER A 52 9.68 17.44 4.73
CA SER A 52 9.82 16.57 5.90
C SER A 52 10.25 15.15 5.53
N ALA A 53 10.76 14.94 4.31
CA ALA A 53 11.09 13.60 3.84
C ALA A 53 12.39 13.07 4.45
N ALA A 54 12.47 11.76 4.62
CA ALA A 54 13.73 11.07 4.88
C ALA A 54 14.49 10.87 3.56
N ARG A 55 15.72 11.38 3.50
CA ARG A 55 16.63 11.21 2.36
C ARG A 55 17.60 10.07 2.60
N SER A 56 17.80 9.25 1.57
CA SER A 56 18.79 8.17 1.56
C SER A 56 20.19 8.67 1.91
N GLY A 57 20.89 7.93 2.77
CA GLY A 57 22.23 8.30 3.24
C GLY A 57 23.40 7.88 2.32
N ALA A 58 23.18 7.00 1.34
CA ALA A 58 24.26 6.64 0.42
C ALA A 58 24.50 7.78 -0.59
N ILE A 59 25.58 8.52 -0.40
CA ILE A 59 26.08 9.54 -1.33
C ILE A 59 27.32 9.03 -2.07
N GLY A 60 27.45 9.35 -3.36
CA GLY A 60 28.66 9.08 -4.16
C GLY A 60 28.51 7.97 -5.20
N TYR A 61 29.58 7.77 -5.99
CA TYR A 61 29.69 6.77 -7.05
C TYR A 61 30.87 5.84 -6.74
N SER A 62 30.81 4.58 -7.17
CA SER A 62 31.96 3.67 -7.09
C SER A 62 32.81 3.77 -8.37
N ASP A 63 34.01 4.33 -8.25
CA ASP A 63 34.99 4.45 -9.34
C ASP A 63 35.73 3.14 -9.66
N SER A 64 35.54 2.07 -8.87
CA SER A 64 36.26 0.81 -9.08
C SER A 64 35.50 -0.19 -9.96
N SER A 65 36.25 -1.02 -10.67
CA SER A 65 35.73 -2.20 -11.40
C SER A 65 35.31 -3.34 -10.46
N ASP A 66 35.65 -3.25 -9.17
CA ASP A 66 35.57 -4.35 -8.20
C ASP A 66 34.35 -4.28 -7.26
N ASN A 67 33.38 -3.42 -7.60
CA ASN A 67 31.99 -3.45 -7.13
C ASN A 67 31.75 -3.47 -5.59
N PRO A 68 32.01 -2.37 -4.87
CA PRO A 68 31.24 -2.04 -3.68
C PRO A 68 29.99 -1.25 -4.09
N VAL A 69 28.82 -1.88 -4.06
CA VAL A 69 27.53 -1.17 -4.17
C VAL A 69 27.41 -0.25 -2.95
N LEU A 70 27.33 1.07 -3.18
CA LEU A 70 27.05 2.03 -2.12
C LEU A 70 25.61 1.82 -1.66
N ARG A 71 25.46 1.32 -0.44
CA ARG A 71 24.17 0.91 0.11
C ARG A 71 23.91 1.59 1.45
N SER A 72 22.73 2.19 1.57
CA SER A 72 22.19 2.67 2.85
C SER A 72 20.91 1.91 3.17
N ILE A 73 20.82 1.39 4.39
CA ILE A 73 19.66 0.67 4.88
C ILE A 73 19.06 1.46 6.04
N LEU A 74 17.78 1.79 5.88
CA LEU A 74 16.91 2.20 6.98
C LEU A 74 16.05 0.99 7.34
N SER A 75 15.82 0.74 8.62
CA SER A 75 14.93 -0.33 9.04
C SER A 75 14.10 0.04 10.25
N THR A 76 12.93 -0.59 10.35
CA THR A 76 12.05 -0.48 11.50
C THR A 76 11.46 -1.83 11.85
N THR A 77 10.94 -1.92 13.07
CA THR A 77 10.17 -3.06 13.57
C THR A 77 8.72 -2.66 13.71
N LEU A 78 7.81 -3.52 13.23
CA LEU A 78 6.36 -3.37 13.36
C LEU A 78 5.77 -4.64 13.96
N THR A 79 4.82 -4.50 14.87
CA THR A 79 4.16 -5.63 15.53
C THR A 79 2.88 -6.00 14.80
N GLY A 80 2.67 -7.29 14.55
CA GLY A 80 1.45 -7.81 13.91
C GLY A 80 1.40 -7.61 12.39
N SER A 81 0.25 -7.96 11.81
CA SER A 81 -0.08 -7.68 10.40
C SER A 81 -0.65 -6.28 10.22
N GLY A 82 -0.61 -5.79 8.98
CA GLY A 82 -1.17 -4.49 8.63
C GLY A 82 -0.61 -3.95 7.34
N LEU A 83 -0.89 -2.69 7.07
CA LEU A 83 -0.49 -2.01 5.85
C LEU A 83 0.53 -0.92 6.17
N LEU A 84 1.67 -0.96 5.50
CA LEU A 84 2.64 0.13 5.52
C LEU A 84 2.45 0.94 4.23
N THR A 85 2.23 2.23 4.35
CA THR A 85 2.07 3.14 3.20
C THR A 85 3.12 4.22 3.23
N PHE A 86 3.52 4.72 2.07
CA PHE A 86 4.49 5.80 1.98
C PHE A 86 4.49 6.41 0.59
N TRP A 87 5.01 7.62 0.49
CA TRP A 87 5.39 8.23 -0.77
C TRP A 87 6.87 8.06 -0.99
N ALA A 88 7.27 7.77 -2.22
CA ALA A 88 8.66 7.72 -2.60
C ALA A 88 8.93 8.51 -3.89
N LYS A 89 10.12 9.09 -3.95
CA LYS A 89 10.62 9.81 -5.12
C LYS A 89 12.11 9.55 -5.26
N GLY A 90 12.52 9.17 -6.47
CA GLY A 90 13.93 8.91 -6.79
C GLY A 90 14.49 9.96 -7.73
N ALA A 91 15.80 10.18 -7.66
CA ALA A 91 16.55 10.97 -8.63
C ALA A 91 17.85 10.24 -9.00
N GLY A 92 18.25 10.36 -10.26
CA GLY A 92 19.44 9.68 -10.75
C GLY A 92 19.16 8.23 -11.15
N ASN A 93 20.23 7.45 -11.27
CA ASN A 93 20.16 6.01 -11.50
C ASN A 93 20.33 5.28 -10.17
N CYS A 94 19.22 4.84 -9.59
CA CYS A 94 19.25 4.21 -8.27
C CYS A 94 18.06 3.26 -8.07
N GLU A 95 18.23 2.36 -7.11
CA GLU A 95 17.22 1.38 -6.73
C GLU A 95 16.90 1.50 -5.25
N LEU A 96 15.61 1.35 -4.92
CA LEU A 96 15.12 1.20 -3.56
C LEU A 96 14.40 -0.14 -3.44
N SER A 97 15.02 -1.07 -2.73
CA SER A 97 14.44 -2.39 -2.44
C SER A 97 13.83 -2.39 -1.04
N PHE A 98 12.62 -2.94 -0.93
CA PHE A 98 11.92 -3.14 0.33
C PHE A 98 12.00 -4.60 0.74
N TYR A 99 12.40 -4.85 1.97
CA TYR A 99 12.45 -6.19 2.53
C TYR A 99 11.49 -6.27 3.71
N ILE A 100 10.73 -7.37 3.78
CA ILE A 100 9.91 -7.74 4.94
C ILE A 100 10.49 -9.04 5.46
N ASN A 101 10.98 -9.05 6.70
CA ASN A 101 11.64 -10.20 7.32
C ASN A 101 12.75 -10.79 6.43
N ASP A 102 13.61 -9.92 5.89
CA ASP A 102 14.72 -10.24 4.98
C ASP A 102 14.33 -10.84 3.61
N VAL A 103 13.04 -10.94 3.30
CA VAL A 103 12.55 -11.31 1.98
C VAL A 103 12.25 -10.04 1.19
N ARG A 104 12.81 -9.92 -0.02
CA ARG A 104 12.55 -8.78 -0.91
C ARG A 104 11.08 -8.80 -1.32
N SER A 105 10.35 -7.76 -0.95
CA SER A 105 8.91 -7.60 -1.20
C SER A 105 8.64 -6.73 -2.42
N GLN A 106 9.36 -5.62 -2.56
CA GLN A 106 9.18 -4.67 -3.67
C GLN A 106 10.52 -4.07 -4.09
N LEU A 107 10.61 -3.67 -5.37
CA LEU A 107 11.73 -2.93 -5.93
C LEU A 107 11.17 -1.70 -6.65
N ILE A 108 11.68 -0.51 -6.29
CA ILE A 108 11.42 0.74 -6.99
C ILE A 108 12.73 1.15 -7.67
N GLY A 109 12.73 1.19 -9.00
CA GLY A 109 13.84 1.72 -9.78
C GLY A 109 13.57 3.16 -10.20
N ALA A 110 14.55 4.04 -10.02
CA ALA A 110 14.61 5.32 -10.72
C ALA A 110 15.67 5.20 -11.83
N SER A 111 15.27 5.53 -13.06
CA SER A 111 16.16 5.45 -14.22
C SER A 111 16.21 6.79 -14.96
N MET A 112 17.24 6.98 -15.77
CA MET A 112 17.44 8.10 -16.71
C MET A 112 17.90 9.45 -16.14
N GLY A 113 18.44 9.51 -14.92
CA GLY A 113 19.13 10.74 -14.46
C GLY A 113 18.22 11.95 -14.24
N GLN A 114 16.91 11.79 -14.38
CA GLN A 114 15.89 12.78 -14.09
C GLN A 114 15.33 12.55 -12.68
N VAL A 115 14.84 13.63 -12.09
CA VAL A 115 14.11 13.59 -10.82
C VAL A 115 12.71 13.06 -11.14
N GLY A 116 12.34 11.92 -10.55
CA GLY A 116 10.99 11.35 -10.70
C GLY A 116 9.93 12.18 -9.99
N GLU A 117 8.67 11.92 -10.32
CA GLU A 117 7.53 12.41 -9.54
C GLU A 117 7.33 11.58 -8.27
N TRP A 118 6.65 12.14 -7.28
CA TRP A 118 6.23 11.39 -6.11
C TRP A 118 5.20 10.33 -6.52
N ALA A 119 5.41 9.11 -6.04
CA ALA A 119 4.46 8.01 -6.20
C ALA A 119 4.11 7.40 -4.84
N PHE A 120 2.86 6.95 -4.71
CA PHE A 120 2.34 6.31 -3.52
C PHE A 120 2.56 4.80 -3.59
N TYR A 121 2.98 4.21 -2.47
CA TYR A 121 3.28 2.80 -2.36
C TYR A 121 2.65 2.20 -1.11
N GLN A 122 2.31 0.92 -1.21
CA GLN A 122 1.67 0.15 -0.15
C GLN A 122 2.35 -1.21 -0.03
N LEU A 123 2.63 -1.64 1.20
CA LEU A 123 3.21 -2.94 1.52
C LEU A 123 2.33 -3.63 2.57
N LYS A 124 1.71 -4.76 2.18
CA LYS A 124 0.97 -5.62 3.11
C LYS A 124 1.97 -6.44 3.94
N LEU A 125 1.92 -6.31 5.26
CA LEU A 125 2.77 -7.06 6.18
C LEU A 125 2.04 -8.32 6.68
N PRO A 126 2.72 -9.48 6.72
CA PRO A 126 2.12 -10.72 7.16
C PRO A 126 1.85 -10.73 8.67
N LEU A 127 0.94 -11.60 9.09
CA LEU A 127 0.64 -11.82 10.51
C LEU A 127 1.76 -12.64 11.15
N VAL A 128 2.70 -11.94 11.79
CA VAL A 128 3.76 -12.48 12.63
C VAL A 128 3.90 -11.62 13.89
N ASN A 129 4.53 -12.15 14.93
CA ASN A 129 4.74 -11.40 16.19
C ASN A 129 5.44 -10.07 15.93
N GLN A 130 6.44 -10.08 15.05
CA GLN A 130 7.26 -8.92 14.73
C GLN A 130 7.69 -9.00 13.27
N ASN A 131 7.39 -7.94 12.53
CA ASN A 131 7.88 -7.72 11.18
C ASN A 131 9.08 -6.77 11.23
N THR A 132 10.19 -7.15 10.58
CA THR A 132 11.27 -6.22 10.27
C THR A 132 11.07 -5.70 8.86
N VAL A 133 10.98 -4.38 8.70
CA VAL A 133 10.93 -3.73 7.39
C VAL A 133 12.24 -3.03 7.12
N LYS A 134 12.84 -3.25 5.96
CA LYS A 134 14.09 -2.61 5.53
C LYS A 134 13.91 -1.89 4.20
N TRP A 135 14.28 -0.62 4.16
CA TRP A 135 14.45 0.21 2.98
C TRP A 135 15.92 0.20 2.60
N CYS A 136 16.25 -0.53 1.55
CA CYS A 136 17.61 -0.72 1.06
C CYS A 136 17.79 0.12 -0.22
N PHE A 137 18.44 1.26 -0.07
CA PHE A 137 18.79 2.12 -1.19
C PHE A 137 20.16 1.73 -1.75
N GLU A 138 20.24 1.62 -3.08
CA GLU A 138 21.44 1.29 -3.83
C GLU A 138 21.67 2.32 -4.94
N ASN A 139 22.87 2.90 -5.00
CA ASN A 139 23.25 3.76 -6.12
C ASN A 139 23.84 2.92 -7.27
N LEU A 140 23.20 2.96 -8.44
CA LEU A 140 23.59 2.15 -9.59
C LEU A 140 24.51 2.95 -10.52
N LYS A 141 25.73 2.45 -10.71
CA LYS A 141 26.79 3.04 -11.55
C LYS A 141 26.34 3.37 -12.98
N PHE A 142 26.68 4.57 -13.45
CA PHE A 142 26.97 4.84 -14.87
C PHE A 142 28.24 5.70 -14.98
N PRO A 143 29.13 5.47 -15.96
CA PRO A 143 30.25 6.37 -16.22
C PRO A 143 29.72 7.76 -16.60
N SER A 144 29.93 8.70 -15.68
CA SER A 144 30.09 10.14 -15.88
C SER A 144 29.41 10.75 -17.12
N GLN A 145 28.20 11.28 -16.94
CA GLN A 145 27.85 12.52 -17.64
C GLN A 145 28.24 13.69 -16.74
N PRO A 146 29.20 14.55 -17.14
CA PRO A 146 29.50 15.79 -16.43
C PRO A 146 28.20 16.60 -16.25
N GLY A 147 27.76 16.80 -15.01
CA GLY A 147 26.58 17.62 -14.68
C GLY A 147 25.38 16.88 -14.07
N GLN A 148 25.41 15.56 -13.86
CA GLN A 148 24.37 14.89 -13.04
C GLN A 148 24.64 15.10 -11.56
N THR A 149 23.74 15.85 -10.90
CA THR A 149 24.04 16.50 -9.63
C THR A 149 23.78 15.66 -8.38
N GLU A 150 22.75 14.82 -8.26
CA GLU A 150 22.55 14.05 -7.01
C GLU A 150 21.74 12.75 -7.24
N HIS A 151 22.19 11.62 -6.66
CA HIS A 151 21.46 10.34 -6.64
C HIS A 151 20.86 10.13 -5.25
N TYR A 152 19.54 9.99 -5.16
CA TYR A 152 18.87 9.81 -3.89
C TYR A 152 17.48 9.18 -4.04
N PHE A 153 16.97 8.62 -2.95
CA PHE A 153 15.54 8.49 -2.72
C PHE A 153 15.09 9.36 -1.56
N LEU A 154 13.89 9.87 -1.69
CA LEU A 154 13.11 10.47 -0.61
C LEU A 154 11.97 9.53 -0.25
N LEU A 155 11.73 9.41 1.05
CA LEU A 155 10.55 8.77 1.62
C LEU A 155 9.79 9.82 2.42
N ASP A 156 8.49 9.90 2.20
CA ASP A 156 7.61 10.85 2.90
C ASP A 156 6.30 10.16 3.31
N GLU A 157 5.66 10.72 4.33
CA GLU A 157 4.41 10.21 4.93
C GLU A 157 4.38 8.69 5.12
N VAL A 158 5.48 8.12 5.62
CA VAL A 158 5.50 6.70 5.96
C VAL A 158 4.49 6.48 7.11
N CYS A 159 3.53 5.58 6.92
CA CYS A 159 2.44 5.39 7.87
C CYS A 159 2.20 3.91 8.07
N TRP A 160 2.16 3.49 9.33
CA TRP A 160 1.77 2.15 9.71
C TRP A 160 0.29 2.11 10.08
N HIS A 161 -0.45 1.24 9.42
CA HIS A 161 -1.87 1.00 9.65
C HIS A 161 -2.04 -0.44 10.14
N PRO A 162 -2.06 -0.69 11.46
CA PRO A 162 -2.20 -2.04 11.99
C PRO A 162 -3.55 -2.62 11.58
N ALA A 163 -3.54 -3.92 11.27
CA ALA A 163 -4.78 -4.66 11.07
C ALA A 163 -5.48 -4.90 12.42
N ASP A 164 -6.80 -5.00 12.40
CA ASP A 164 -7.58 -5.48 13.53
C ASP A 164 -7.40 -6.99 13.77
N GLU A 165 -8.11 -7.53 14.76
CA GLU A 165 -8.12 -8.95 15.09
C GLU A 165 -8.65 -9.85 13.97
N HIS A 166 -9.38 -9.29 13.00
CA HIS A 166 -9.88 -9.99 11.82
C HIS A 166 -8.89 -9.91 10.64
N GLY A 167 -7.82 -9.12 10.74
CA GLY A 167 -6.84 -8.91 9.69
C GLY A 167 -7.21 -7.78 8.71
N CYS A 168 -8.22 -6.97 9.02
CA CYS A 168 -8.66 -5.84 8.22
C CYS A 168 -7.95 -4.56 8.64
N VAL A 169 -7.51 -3.78 7.66
CA VAL A 169 -6.99 -2.42 7.82
C VAL A 169 -8.03 -1.46 7.28
N TYR A 170 -8.29 -0.36 7.99
CA TYR A 170 -9.36 0.57 7.65
C TYR A 170 -8.83 1.95 7.27
N GLN A 171 -9.51 2.60 6.32
CA GLN A 171 -9.26 3.98 5.93
C GLN A 171 -10.51 4.80 6.19
N LEU A 172 -10.34 5.94 6.89
CA LEU A 172 -11.42 6.87 7.15
C LEU A 172 -11.77 7.62 5.85
N ASP A 173 -13.05 7.80 5.58
CA ASP A 173 -13.50 8.59 4.43
C ASP A 173 -13.10 10.07 4.56
N GLU A 174 -13.22 10.83 3.47
CA GLU A 174 -12.86 12.25 3.46
C GLU A 174 -13.73 13.10 4.39
N GLY A 175 -14.96 12.65 4.67
CA GLY A 175 -15.89 13.30 5.58
C GLY A 175 -15.56 13.07 7.06
N GLY A 176 -14.72 12.08 7.36
CA GLY A 176 -14.45 11.63 8.71
C GLY A 176 -15.59 10.87 9.36
N GLU A 177 -16.57 10.37 8.61
CA GLU A 177 -17.84 9.82 9.15
C GLU A 177 -17.92 8.31 9.08
N SER A 178 -17.26 7.67 8.12
CA SER A 178 -17.26 6.22 7.95
C SER A 178 -15.91 5.67 7.53
N TYR A 179 -15.76 4.35 7.64
CA TYR A 179 -14.56 3.63 7.25
C TYR A 179 -14.80 2.73 6.03
N ALA A 180 -13.79 2.65 5.17
CA ALA A 180 -13.62 1.59 4.19
C ALA A 180 -12.65 0.53 4.72
N VAL A 181 -12.88 -0.75 4.43
CA VAL A 181 -11.81 -1.76 4.52
C VAL A 181 -10.81 -1.46 3.42
N TRP A 182 -9.62 -1.01 3.79
CA TRP A 182 -8.59 -0.55 2.85
C TRP A 182 -7.64 -1.65 2.41
N ALA A 183 -7.33 -2.58 3.31
CA ALA A 183 -6.52 -3.75 2.99
C ALA A 183 -6.86 -4.92 3.91
N TYR A 184 -6.80 -6.13 3.38
CA TYR A 184 -6.78 -7.36 4.15
C TYR A 184 -5.35 -7.88 4.26
N CYS A 185 -4.87 -8.04 5.50
CA CYS A 185 -3.52 -8.52 5.84
C CYS A 185 -3.57 -9.79 6.72
N GLY A 186 -4.76 -10.37 6.90
CA GLY A 186 -4.98 -11.56 7.70
C GLY A 186 -4.60 -12.89 7.03
N GLN A 187 -4.89 -13.97 7.74
CA GLN A 187 -4.65 -15.36 7.29
C GLN A 187 -5.89 -16.25 7.46
N ALA A 188 -7.03 -15.66 7.85
CA ALA A 188 -8.23 -16.42 8.13
C ALA A 188 -8.85 -16.94 6.82
N ALA A 189 -9.36 -18.17 6.85
CA ALA A 189 -10.10 -18.74 5.73
C ALA A 189 -11.50 -18.12 5.57
N GLU A 190 -12.01 -17.52 6.65
CA GLU A 190 -13.26 -16.77 6.66
C GLU A 190 -13.05 -15.42 7.34
N VAL A 191 -13.55 -14.36 6.73
CA VAL A 191 -13.48 -12.99 7.24
C VAL A 191 -14.89 -12.45 7.41
N ASN A 192 -15.24 -12.12 8.64
CA ASN A 192 -16.48 -11.44 8.98
C ASN A 192 -16.15 -9.94 9.14
N VAL A 193 -16.53 -9.13 8.16
CA VAL A 193 -16.23 -7.68 8.20
C VAL A 193 -17.16 -7.02 9.23
N PRO A 194 -16.61 -6.36 10.27
CA PRO A 194 -17.43 -5.78 11.33
C PRO A 194 -18.23 -4.57 10.83
N ALA A 195 -19.38 -4.35 11.45
CA ALA A 195 -20.26 -3.23 11.10
C ALA A 195 -19.70 -1.86 11.49
N THR A 196 -18.82 -1.83 12.49
CA THR A 196 -18.19 -0.62 13.00
C THR A 196 -16.71 -0.83 13.26
N PHE A 197 -15.95 0.25 13.11
CA PHE A 197 -14.55 0.34 13.49
C PHE A 197 -14.31 1.70 14.15
N ALA A 198 -13.60 1.71 15.29
CA ALA A 198 -13.34 2.92 16.09
C ALA A 198 -14.60 3.78 16.38
N GLY A 199 -15.75 3.13 16.59
CA GLY A 199 -17.02 3.80 16.89
C GLY A 199 -17.75 4.42 15.69
N LYS A 200 -17.26 4.22 14.46
CA LYS A 200 -17.87 4.69 13.21
C LYS A 200 -18.27 3.50 12.32
N PRO A 201 -19.27 3.65 11.44
CA PRO A 201 -19.70 2.58 10.56
C PRO A 201 -18.64 2.22 9.52
N VAL A 202 -18.55 0.94 9.18
CA VAL A 202 -17.79 0.44 8.01
C VAL A 202 -18.75 0.33 6.84
N THR A 203 -18.62 1.20 5.84
CA THR A 203 -19.63 1.37 4.79
C THR A 203 -19.19 0.81 3.44
N SER A 204 -17.90 0.52 3.26
CA SER A 204 -17.38 0.03 1.99
C SER A 204 -16.21 -0.93 2.12
N ILE A 205 -16.01 -1.73 1.06
CA ILE A 205 -14.74 -2.39 0.78
C ILE A 205 -14.00 -1.53 -0.24
N GLY A 206 -12.84 -1.02 0.15
CA GLY A 206 -12.03 -0.10 -0.63
C GLY A 206 -11.34 -0.75 -1.83
N GLU A 207 -10.77 0.10 -2.69
CA GLU A 207 -10.11 -0.31 -3.91
C GLU A 207 -8.96 -1.28 -3.61
N GLY A 208 -8.97 -2.45 -4.24
CA GLY A 208 -7.92 -3.46 -4.08
C GLY A 208 -7.78 -4.09 -2.69
N ALA A 209 -8.74 -3.90 -1.78
CA ALA A 209 -8.59 -4.28 -0.36
C ALA A 209 -8.18 -5.76 -0.17
N PHE A 210 -8.84 -6.66 -0.89
CA PHE A 210 -8.57 -8.10 -0.92
C PHE A 210 -7.90 -8.57 -2.22
N ALA A 211 -7.40 -7.65 -3.05
CA ALA A 211 -6.75 -8.00 -4.31
C ALA A 211 -5.50 -8.87 -4.08
N ASP A 212 -5.28 -9.79 -5.02
CA ASP A 212 -4.16 -10.74 -5.08
C ASP A 212 -4.02 -11.68 -3.86
N ASP A 213 -5.01 -11.75 -2.96
CA ASP A 213 -5.00 -12.76 -1.89
C ASP A 213 -5.41 -14.12 -2.46
N LYS A 214 -4.43 -14.91 -2.88
CA LYS A 214 -4.62 -16.20 -3.55
C LYS A 214 -5.09 -17.33 -2.63
N LYS A 215 -5.28 -17.07 -1.34
CA LYS A 215 -5.78 -18.08 -0.40
C LYS A 215 -7.26 -18.32 -0.63
N HIS A 216 -7.70 -19.53 -0.29
CA HIS A 216 -9.12 -19.85 -0.30
C HIS A 216 -9.83 -19.05 0.81
N LEU A 217 -10.63 -18.06 0.39
CA LEU A 217 -11.18 -17.05 1.27
C LEU A 217 -12.72 -17.00 1.15
N SER A 218 -13.40 -16.99 2.28
CA SER A 218 -14.82 -16.69 2.41
C SER A 218 -14.99 -15.33 3.08
N VAL A 219 -15.83 -14.45 2.53
CA VAL A 219 -16.06 -13.11 3.09
C VAL A 219 -17.54 -12.91 3.39
N VAL A 220 -17.84 -12.52 4.62
CA VAL A 220 -19.18 -12.15 5.06
C VAL A 220 -19.20 -10.65 5.29
N LEU A 221 -20.01 -9.95 4.50
CA LEU A 221 -20.20 -8.51 4.62
C LEU A 221 -21.44 -8.24 5.47
N HIS A 222 -21.33 -7.32 6.42
CA HIS A 222 -22.42 -6.97 7.33
C HIS A 222 -23.52 -6.15 6.64
N GLU A 223 -24.73 -6.20 7.20
CA GLU A 223 -25.84 -5.32 6.81
C GLU A 223 -25.54 -3.88 7.20
N GLY A 224 -25.56 -2.98 6.22
CA GLY A 224 -25.13 -1.59 6.35
C GLY A 224 -23.96 -1.23 5.44
N LEU A 225 -23.23 -2.23 4.90
CA LEU A 225 -22.23 -2.01 3.86
C LEU A 225 -22.92 -1.70 2.52
N GLN A 226 -22.45 -0.64 1.86
CA GLN A 226 -23.13 -0.02 0.72
C GLN A 226 -22.35 -0.17 -0.57
N ARG A 227 -21.02 -0.28 -0.50
CA ARG A 227 -20.15 -0.19 -1.68
C ARG A 227 -19.02 -1.23 -1.65
N ILE A 228 -18.76 -1.84 -2.80
CA ILE A 228 -17.53 -2.59 -3.09
C ILE A 228 -16.85 -1.83 -4.21
N GLU A 229 -15.68 -1.26 -3.94
CA GLU A 229 -14.97 -0.42 -4.90
C GLU A 229 -14.24 -1.25 -5.98
N ALA A 230 -13.60 -0.55 -6.91
CA ALA A 230 -12.88 -1.16 -8.02
C ALA A 230 -11.82 -2.16 -7.52
N ASP A 231 -11.67 -3.28 -8.25
CA ASP A 231 -10.67 -4.31 -7.97
C ASP A 231 -10.65 -4.89 -6.54
N ALA A 232 -11.68 -4.63 -5.73
CA ALA A 232 -11.70 -4.97 -4.29
C ALA A 232 -11.29 -6.42 -3.99
N PHE A 233 -11.70 -7.38 -4.82
CA PHE A 233 -11.36 -8.80 -4.73
C PHE A 233 -10.62 -9.33 -5.98
N SER A 234 -10.07 -8.45 -6.81
CA SER A 234 -9.38 -8.79 -8.07
C SER A 234 -8.27 -9.83 -7.85
N PHE A 235 -8.23 -10.88 -8.68
CA PHE A 235 -7.25 -11.98 -8.60
C PHE A 235 -7.16 -12.69 -7.23
N SER A 236 -8.20 -12.60 -6.41
CA SER A 236 -8.25 -13.30 -5.12
C SER A 236 -8.70 -14.76 -5.27
N GLY A 237 -8.33 -15.59 -4.29
CA GLY A 237 -8.81 -16.95 -4.10
C GLY A 237 -10.20 -17.02 -3.46
N LEU A 238 -10.96 -15.92 -3.49
CA LEU A 238 -12.33 -15.82 -2.98
C LEU A 238 -13.20 -16.93 -3.55
N SER A 239 -13.76 -17.75 -2.66
CA SER A 239 -14.62 -18.88 -3.01
C SER A 239 -16.09 -18.65 -2.64
N SER A 240 -16.34 -17.78 -1.66
CA SER A 240 -17.67 -17.41 -1.22
C SER A 240 -17.69 -15.96 -0.77
N VAL A 241 -18.76 -15.24 -1.11
CA VAL A 241 -19.04 -13.91 -0.57
C VAL A 241 -20.53 -13.78 -0.25
N THR A 242 -20.83 -13.38 0.98
CA THR A 242 -22.19 -13.03 1.40
C THR A 242 -22.35 -11.52 1.24
N LEU A 243 -23.09 -11.10 0.22
CA LEU A 243 -23.40 -9.69 -0.03
C LEU A 243 -24.60 -9.26 0.82
N PRO A 244 -24.58 -8.05 1.43
CA PRO A 244 -25.66 -7.58 2.26
C PRO A 244 -26.79 -6.99 1.40
N SER A 245 -27.99 -6.96 1.96
CA SER A 245 -29.16 -6.40 1.27
C SER A 245 -29.04 -4.90 0.98
N THR A 246 -28.21 -4.19 1.76
CA THR A 246 -27.93 -2.75 1.65
C THR A 246 -26.94 -2.37 0.56
N LEU A 247 -26.28 -3.32 -0.09
CA LEU A 247 -25.25 -3.04 -1.09
C LEU A 247 -25.88 -2.45 -2.36
N GLN A 248 -25.35 -1.30 -2.78
CA GLN A 248 -25.87 -0.52 -3.91
C GLN A 248 -24.89 -0.47 -5.08
N TYR A 249 -23.59 -0.61 -4.81
CA TYR A 249 -22.54 -0.41 -5.79
C TYR A 249 -21.51 -1.54 -5.77
N ILE A 250 -21.20 -2.08 -6.95
CA ILE A 250 -20.05 -2.95 -7.20
C ILE A 250 -19.20 -2.32 -8.29
N GLY A 251 -17.94 -2.02 -7.99
CA GLY A 251 -17.03 -1.31 -8.87
C GLY A 251 -16.49 -2.12 -10.04
N ALA A 252 -15.76 -1.43 -10.92
CA ALA A 252 -15.11 -2.06 -12.07
C ALA A 252 -14.12 -3.13 -11.60
N ARG A 253 -14.13 -4.29 -12.28
CA ARG A 253 -13.23 -5.42 -11.96
C ARG A 253 -13.28 -5.94 -10.52
N ALA A 254 -14.30 -5.60 -9.73
CA ALA A 254 -14.34 -5.89 -8.30
C ALA A 254 -14.10 -7.37 -7.95
N PHE A 255 -14.57 -8.31 -8.78
CA PHE A 255 -14.38 -9.76 -8.65
C PHE A 255 -13.69 -10.36 -9.88
N THR A 256 -12.88 -9.58 -10.59
CA THR A 256 -12.20 -10.08 -11.79
C THR A 256 -11.22 -11.20 -11.41
N TYR A 257 -11.19 -12.27 -12.20
CA TYR A 257 -10.35 -13.44 -11.97
C TYR A 257 -10.51 -14.12 -10.61
N CYS A 258 -11.65 -13.95 -9.92
CA CYS A 258 -12.05 -14.79 -8.77
C CYS A 258 -12.48 -16.18 -9.23
N GLN A 259 -11.54 -17.01 -9.68
CA GLN A 259 -11.81 -18.31 -10.33
C GLN A 259 -12.50 -19.34 -9.42
N ASN A 260 -12.37 -19.17 -8.09
CA ASN A 260 -12.99 -20.04 -7.10
C ASN A 260 -14.42 -19.64 -6.75
N LEU A 261 -14.84 -18.42 -7.07
CA LEU A 261 -16.19 -17.93 -6.79
C LEU A 261 -17.17 -18.55 -7.79
N LYS A 262 -17.94 -19.55 -7.35
CA LYS A 262 -18.85 -20.32 -8.23
C LYS A 262 -20.28 -19.80 -8.27
N GLN A 263 -20.68 -19.09 -7.23
CA GLN A 263 -22.01 -18.53 -7.09
C GLN A 263 -21.94 -17.20 -6.35
N VAL A 264 -22.81 -16.28 -6.74
CA VAL A 264 -23.04 -15.02 -6.03
C VAL A 264 -24.50 -14.64 -6.21
N THR A 265 -25.13 -14.19 -5.14
CA THR A 265 -26.50 -13.65 -5.19
C THR A 265 -26.39 -12.14 -5.10
N LEU A 266 -26.70 -11.45 -6.20
CA LEU A 266 -26.72 -9.99 -6.23
C LEU A 266 -27.92 -9.47 -5.41
N PRO A 267 -27.73 -8.44 -4.57
CA PRO A 267 -28.81 -7.91 -3.74
C PRO A 267 -29.83 -7.15 -4.58
N ALA A 268 -31.10 -7.18 -4.17
CA ALA A 268 -32.19 -6.56 -4.91
C ALA A 268 -32.04 -5.02 -5.05
N GLY A 269 -31.33 -4.38 -4.12
CA GLY A 269 -31.05 -2.95 -4.12
C GLY A 269 -29.81 -2.51 -4.90
N LEU A 270 -29.11 -3.43 -5.58
CA LEU A 270 -27.93 -3.10 -6.38
C LEU A 270 -28.32 -2.22 -7.58
N THR A 271 -27.83 -0.99 -7.61
CA THR A 271 -28.15 0.01 -8.64
C THR A 271 -27.06 0.14 -9.70
N GLU A 272 -25.80 -0.11 -9.32
CA GLU A 272 -24.65 0.06 -10.19
C GLU A 272 -23.71 -1.15 -10.14
N LEU A 273 -23.31 -1.61 -11.33
CA LEU A 273 -22.35 -2.66 -11.55
C LEU A 273 -21.29 -2.18 -12.55
N GLY A 274 -20.03 -2.19 -12.12
CA GLY A 274 -18.90 -1.69 -12.89
C GLY A 274 -18.50 -2.63 -14.02
N GLU A 275 -17.76 -2.07 -14.98
CA GLU A 275 -17.24 -2.82 -16.12
C GLU A 275 -16.34 -3.99 -15.68
N SER A 276 -16.54 -5.16 -16.29
CA SER A 276 -15.73 -6.35 -16.03
C SER A 276 -15.74 -6.83 -14.57
N ALA A 277 -16.78 -6.47 -13.79
CA ALA A 277 -16.88 -6.79 -12.37
C ALA A 277 -16.68 -8.28 -12.09
N PHE A 278 -17.21 -9.19 -12.91
CA PHE A 278 -17.05 -10.64 -12.75
C PHE A 278 -16.23 -11.29 -13.87
N HIS A 279 -15.49 -10.49 -14.65
CA HIS A 279 -14.69 -10.99 -15.77
C HIS A 279 -13.66 -12.04 -15.31
N GLY A 280 -13.67 -13.23 -15.91
CA GLY A 280 -12.75 -14.32 -15.57
C GLY A 280 -13.01 -14.98 -14.21
N SER A 281 -14.13 -14.66 -13.54
CA SER A 281 -14.56 -15.34 -12.33
C SER A 281 -15.01 -16.78 -12.62
N GLY A 282 -15.16 -17.59 -11.56
CA GLY A 282 -15.62 -18.97 -11.64
C GLY A 282 -17.15 -19.13 -11.77
N LEU A 283 -17.89 -18.04 -11.92
CA LEU A 283 -19.35 -18.03 -11.89
C LEU A 283 -19.91 -18.81 -13.08
N VAL A 284 -20.86 -19.70 -12.80
CA VAL A 284 -21.57 -20.48 -13.83
C VAL A 284 -22.83 -19.76 -14.29
N GLN A 285 -23.47 -19.05 -13.37
CA GLN A 285 -24.68 -18.28 -13.60
C GLN A 285 -24.71 -17.08 -12.67
N ILE A 286 -25.31 -15.98 -13.13
CA ILE A 286 -25.57 -14.80 -12.31
C ILE A 286 -26.97 -14.28 -12.63
N ALA A 287 -27.75 -14.05 -11.58
CA ALA A 287 -29.07 -13.44 -11.70
C ALA A 287 -28.95 -11.95 -11.41
N PHE A 288 -29.31 -11.11 -12.39
CA PHE A 288 -29.31 -9.67 -12.22
C PHE A 288 -30.60 -9.20 -11.53
N PRO A 289 -30.50 -8.33 -10.51
CA PRO A 289 -31.67 -7.78 -9.84
C PRO A 289 -32.38 -6.77 -10.75
N GLY A 290 -33.71 -6.68 -10.63
CA GLY A 290 -34.51 -5.79 -11.48
C GLY A 290 -34.23 -4.29 -11.30
N ALA A 291 -33.59 -3.89 -10.20
CA ALA A 291 -33.22 -2.50 -9.92
C ALA A 291 -31.94 -2.03 -10.63
N LEU A 292 -31.20 -2.95 -11.29
CA LEU A 292 -29.95 -2.62 -11.95
C LEU A 292 -30.21 -1.73 -13.16
N ALA A 293 -29.68 -0.50 -13.13
CA ALA A 293 -29.98 0.50 -14.16
C ALA A 293 -29.33 0.18 -15.51
N ILE A 294 -28.10 -0.36 -15.48
CA ILE A 294 -27.29 -0.66 -16.66
C ILE A 294 -26.53 -1.96 -16.40
N ILE A 295 -26.58 -2.88 -17.37
CA ILE A 295 -25.69 -4.04 -17.42
C ILE A 295 -24.50 -3.66 -18.33
N PRO A 296 -23.27 -3.53 -17.81
CA PRO A 296 -22.11 -3.22 -18.65
C PRO A 296 -21.82 -4.38 -19.62
N LYS A 297 -21.21 -4.07 -20.77
CA LYS A 297 -20.96 -5.03 -21.85
C LYS A 297 -20.18 -6.29 -21.43
N SER A 298 -19.40 -6.22 -20.36
CA SER A 298 -18.53 -7.28 -19.86
C SER A 298 -18.75 -7.61 -18.38
N ALA A 299 -19.95 -7.32 -17.85
CA ALA A 299 -20.33 -7.58 -16.45
C ALA A 299 -19.87 -8.96 -15.93
#